data_AF-A0A5D2NDK7-F1
#
_entry.id   AF-A0A5D2NDK7-F1
#
_cell.length_a   1.000
_cell.length_b   1.000
_cell.length_c   1.000
_cell.angle_alpha   90.00
_cell.angle_beta   90.00
_cell.angle_gamma   90.00
#
_symmetry.space_group_name_H-M   'P 1'
#
loop_
_entity.id
_entity.type
_entity.pdbx_description
1 polymer ?
#
loop_
_entity_poly.entity_id
_entity_poly.type
_entity_poly.pdbx_seq_one_letter_code
_entity_poly.pdbx_strand_id
1 'polypeptide(L)'
;MGEIFENFDVNPLGSASIAQVDQERLRGDKNDVVVKVQHPGIQDLMMTDIRNLQAFVLYMQKADIKFDLFSIAKEMEKQVSVFTLLFLAKHICPSFM
;
A
#
# COMPACT_ATOMS: atom_id res chain seq x y z
N MET A 1 3.77 6.47 20.57
CA MET A 1 2.92 7.49 19.91
C MET A 1 3.10 8.89 20.49
N GLY A 2 3.02 9.10 21.81
CA GLY A 2 3.13 10.44 22.42
C GLY A 2 4.48 11.16 22.32
N GLU A 3 5.53 10.49 21.81
CA GLU A 3 6.87 11.07 21.61
C GLU A 3 7.02 11.76 20.24
N ILE A 4 6.29 11.31 19.22
CA ILE A 4 6.43 11.80 17.83
C ILE A 4 5.30 12.78 17.48
N PHE A 5 4.08 12.47 17.90
CA PHE A 5 2.89 13.28 17.60
C PHE A 5 2.41 14.03 18.85
N GLU A 6 1.90 15.24 18.63
CA GLU A 6 1.29 16.08 19.66
C GLU A 6 -0.10 15.55 20.06
N ASN A 7 -0.85 15.04 19.09
CA ASN A 7 -2.08 14.29 19.26
C ASN A 7 -2.14 13.20 18.18
N PHE A 8 -2.86 12.10 18.44
CA PHE A 8 -3.20 11.09 17.44
C PHE A 8 -4.73 10.92 17.44
N ASP A 9 -5.43 11.46 16.43
CA ASP A 9 -6.89 11.34 16.35
C ASP A 9 -7.28 9.90 15.97
N VAL A 10 -8.32 9.39 16.62
CA VAL A 10 -8.81 8.03 16.38
C VAL A 10 -9.81 8.00 15.23
N ASN A 11 -10.31 9.16 14.80
CA ASN A 11 -11.19 9.28 13.64
C ASN A 11 -10.39 9.50 12.36
N PRO A 12 -10.36 8.52 11.44
CA PRO A 12 -9.68 8.69 10.17
C PRO A 12 -10.36 9.76 9.31
N LEU A 13 -9.54 10.56 8.62
CA LEU A 13 -10.00 11.46 7.57
C LEU A 13 -10.66 10.69 6.42
N GLY A 14 -10.19 9.46 6.17
CA GLY A 14 -10.72 8.63 5.10
C GLY A 14 -9.95 7.33 4.89
N SER A 15 -10.28 6.63 3.80
CA SER A 15 -9.64 5.38 3.39
C SER A 15 -8.85 5.59 2.10
N ALA A 16 -7.69 4.95 2.00
CA ALA A 16 -6.81 4.96 0.85
C ALA A 16 -6.37 3.54 0.50
N SER A 17 -7.06 2.90 -0.44
CA SER A 17 -6.76 1.57 -1.00
C SER A 17 -6.47 0.48 0.04
N ILE A 18 -5.24 0.40 0.56
CA ILE A 18 -4.75 -0.59 1.53
C ILE A 18 -4.54 -0.04 2.95
N ALA A 19 -4.91 1.21 3.18
CA ALA A 19 -4.61 1.95 4.41
C ALA A 19 -5.75 2.90 4.77
N GLN A 20 -5.83 3.27 6.05
CA GLN A 20 -6.57 4.46 6.50
C GLN A 20 -5.67 5.69 6.48
N VAL A 21 -6.30 6.86 6.43
CA VAL A 21 -5.62 8.15 6.37
C VAL A 21 -6.06 8.98 7.57
N ASP A 22 -5.09 9.39 8.39
CA ASP A 22 -5.28 10.17 9.61
C ASP A 22 -4.56 11.53 9.47
N GLN A 23 -5.12 12.60 10.05
CA GLN A 23 -4.45 13.92 10.10
C GLN A 23 -3.82 14.10 11.47
N GLU A 24 -2.51 14.32 11.51
CA GLU A 24 -1.79 14.44 12.77
C GLU A 24 -0.88 15.65 12.83
N ARG A 25 -0.51 16.04 14.05
CA ARG A 25 0.44 17.13 14.30
C ARG A 25 1.72 16.57 14.90
N LEU A 26 2.86 16.89 14.33
CA LEU A 26 4.16 16.50 14.88
C LEU A 26 4.49 17.30 16.13
N ARG A 27 5.13 16.68 17.11
CA ARG A 27 5.52 17.36 18.35
C ARG A 27 6.63 18.37 18.10
N GLY A 28 6.41 19.63 18.48
CA GLY A 28 7.40 20.70 18.33
C GLY A 28 7.44 21.34 16.94
N ASP A 29 6.58 20.91 16.02
CA ASP A 29 6.34 21.55 14.73
C ASP A 29 4.86 21.95 14.63
N LYS A 30 4.58 23.10 13.98
CA LYS A 30 3.21 23.57 13.73
C LYS A 30 2.60 23.00 12.46
N ASN A 31 3.34 22.19 11.71
CA ASN A 31 2.85 21.60 10.48
C ASN A 31 1.97 20.37 10.75
N ASP A 32 0.81 20.34 10.09
CA ASP A 32 -0.02 19.15 10.02
C ASP A 32 0.56 18.16 9.01
N VAL A 33 0.51 16.88 9.34
CA VAL A 33 0.95 15.77 8.52
C VAL A 33 -0.20 14.81 8.27
N VAL A 34 -0.14 14.12 7.14
CA VAL A 34 -1.10 13.06 6.81
C VAL A 34 -0.40 11.73 7.05
N VAL A 35 -0.92 10.96 8.00
CA VAL A 35 -0.42 9.63 8.35
C VAL A 35 -1.27 8.60 7.61
N LYS A 36 -0.61 7.65 6.94
CA LYS A 36 -1.31 6.52 6.31
C LYS A 36 -0.99 5.25 7.09
N VAL A 37 -2.00 4.65 7.71
CA VAL A 37 -1.84 3.43 8.49
C VAL A 37 -2.32 2.24 7.67
N GLN A 38 -1.40 1.36 7.26
CA GLN A 38 -1.75 0.14 6.50
C GLN A 38 -2.62 -0.80 7.33
N HIS A 39 -3.58 -1.44 6.67
CA HIS A 39 -4.40 -2.47 7.31
C HIS A 39 -3.55 -3.71 7.64
N PRO A 40 -3.77 -4.32 8.81
CA PRO A 40 -3.02 -5.49 9.22
C PRO A 40 -3.26 -6.65 8.24
N GLY A 41 -2.19 -7.35 7.86
CA GLY A 41 -2.25 -8.52 6.98
C GLY A 41 -2.44 -8.22 5.48
N ILE A 42 -2.46 -6.95 5.07
CA ILE A 42 -2.72 -6.59 3.68
C ILE A 42 -1.63 -7.07 2.71
N GLN A 43 -0.37 -7.15 3.18
CA GLN A 43 0.75 -7.67 2.38
C GLN A 43 0.56 -9.15 2.04
N ASP A 44 0.18 -9.97 3.02
CA ASP A 44 -0.04 -11.41 2.82
C ASP A 44 -1.24 -11.66 1.90
N LEU A 45 -2.29 -10.83 2.02
CA LEU A 45 -3.45 -10.87 1.14
C LEU A 45 -3.05 -10.55 -0.31
N MET A 46 -2.33 -9.45 -0.53
CA MET A 46 -1.85 -9.08 -1.86
C MET A 46 -0.93 -10.16 -2.47
N MET A 47 -0.04 -10.76 -1.68
CA MET A 47 0.82 -11.85 -2.15
C MET A 47 0.02 -13.11 -2.50
N THR A 48 -1.06 -13.39 -1.77
CA THR A 48 -1.97 -14.49 -2.08
C THR A 48 -2.68 -14.26 -3.42
N ASP A 49 -3.14 -13.05 -3.69
CA ASP A 49 -3.79 -12.69 -4.95
C ASP A 49 -2.82 -12.81 -6.14
N ILE A 50 -1.56 -12.37 -5.98
CA ILE A 50 -0.53 -12.54 -7.02
C ILE A 50 -0.27 -14.02 -7.32
N ARG A 51 -0.19 -14.88 -6.30
CA ARG A 51 -0.02 -16.33 -6.50
C ARG A 51 -1.21 -16.94 -7.24
N ASN A 52 -2.43 -16.50 -6.92
CA ASN A 52 -3.64 -16.93 -7.62
C ASN A 52 -3.61 -16.49 -9.10
N LEU A 53 -3.21 -15.25 -9.38
CA LEU A 53 -3.03 -14.76 -10.74
C LEU A 53 -1.97 -15.57 -11.50
N GLN A 54 -0.82 -15.86 -10.88
CA GLN A 54 0.22 -16.69 -11.49
C GLN A 54 -0.29 -18.09 -11.84
N ALA A 55 -1.05 -18.73 -10.94
CA ALA A 55 -1.66 -20.03 -11.19
C ALA A 55 -2.68 -19.98 -12.34
N PHE A 56 -3.52 -18.96 -12.39
CA PHE A 56 -4.49 -18.74 -13.45
C PHE A 56 -3.82 -18.51 -14.81
N VAL A 57 -2.75 -17.72 -14.84
CA VAL A 57 -1.95 -17.46 -16.03
C VAL A 57 -1.32 -18.74 -16.57
N LEU A 58 -0.71 -19.56 -15.71
CA LEU A 58 -0.12 -20.84 -16.12
C LEU A 58 -1.17 -21.80 -16.68
N TYR A 59 -2.40 -21.76 -16.16
CA TYR A 59 -3.52 -22.52 -16.70
C TYR A 59 -3.92 -22.02 -18.09
N MET A 60 -4.06 -20.70 -18.27
CA MET A 60 -4.45 -20.09 -19.55
C MET A 60 -3.40 -20.22 -20.64
N GLN A 61 -2.10 -20.24 -20.31
CA GLN A 61 -1.03 -20.48 -21.28
C GLN A 61 -1.15 -21.85 -21.96
N LYS A 62 -1.78 -22.84 -21.32
CA LYS A 62 -2.07 -24.14 -21.94
C LYS A 62 -3.15 -24.06 -23.03
N ALA A 63 -3.89 -22.95 -23.11
CA ALA A 63 -4.93 -22.72 -24.10
C ALA A 63 -4.43 -21.97 -25.37
N ASP A 64 -3.13 -22.00 -25.64
CA ASP A 64 -2.46 -21.38 -26.81
C ASP A 64 -2.66 -19.85 -26.93
N ILE A 65 -2.70 -19.17 -25.78
CA ILE A 65 -2.76 -17.71 -25.74
C ILE A 65 -1.37 -17.15 -26.07
N LYS A 66 -1.25 -16.44 -27.19
CA LYS A 66 0.00 -15.81 -27.70
C LYS A 66 0.54 -14.65 -26.85
N PHE A 67 0.04 -14.46 -25.63
CA PHE A 67 0.36 -13.32 -24.79
C PHE A 67 1.08 -13.79 -23.52
N ASP A 68 2.23 -13.18 -23.22
CA ASP A 68 3.02 -13.52 -22.04
C ASP A 68 2.44 -12.87 -20.77
N LEU A 69 1.34 -13.46 -20.30
CA LEU A 69 0.68 -13.07 -19.06
C LEU A 69 1.56 -13.32 -17.83
N PHE A 70 2.55 -14.23 -17.91
CA PHE A 70 3.38 -14.60 -16.76
C PHE A 70 4.34 -13.48 -16.40
N SER A 71 4.97 -12.87 -17.41
CA SER A 71 5.81 -11.68 -17.21
C SER A 71 5.05 -10.51 -16.59
N ILE A 72 3.77 -10.33 -16.93
CA ILE A 72 2.92 -9.28 -16.35
C ILE A 72 2.64 -9.59 -14.88
N ALA A 73 2.23 -10.82 -14.56
CA ALA A 73 1.98 -11.22 -13.18
C ALA A 73 3.23 -11.08 -12.29
N LYS A 74 4.41 -11.39 -12.84
CA LYS A 74 5.70 -11.20 -12.17
C LYS A 74 6.06 -9.72 -11.95
N GLU A 75 5.69 -8.84 -12.87
CA GLU A 75 5.89 -7.41 -12.67
C GLU A 75 4.91 -6.85 -11.61
N MET A 76 3.67 -7.34 -11.58
CA MET A 76 2.71 -7.01 -10.52
C MET A 76 3.23 -7.40 -9.13
N GLU A 77 3.91 -8.54 -9.00
CA GLU A 77 4.55 -8.96 -7.74
C GLU A 77 5.57 -7.93 -7.23
N LYS A 78 6.38 -7.34 -8.11
CA LYS A 78 7.35 -6.31 -7.73
C LYS A 78 6.66 -5.05 -7.19
N GLN A 79 5.49 -4.72 -7.75
CA GLN A 79 4.73 -3.55 -7.32
C GLN A 79 4.14 -3.71 -5.93
N VAL A 80 3.78 -4.93 -5.50
CA VAL A 80 3.31 -5.19 -4.12
C VAL A 80 4.38 -4.80 -3.08
N SER A 81 5.64 -5.09 -3.36
CA SER A 81 6.77 -4.69 -2.51
C SER A 81 6.91 -3.17 -2.44
N VAL A 82 6.82 -2.49 -3.58
CA VAL A 82 6.88 -1.02 -3.66
C VAL A 82 5.71 -0.38 -2.93
N PHE A 83 4.49 -0.93 -3.06
CA PHE A 83 3.30 -0.43 -2.39
C PHE A 83 3.39 -0.59 -0.86
N THR A 84 4.07 -1.62 -0.37
CA THR A 84 4.28 -1.80 1.07
C THR A 84 5.35 -0.83 1.61
N LEU A 85 6.44 -0.62 0.87
CA LEU A 85 7.59 0.22 1.26
C LEU A 85 7.32 1.73 1.12
N LEU A 86 6.68 2.17 0.04
CA LEU A 86 6.44 3.59 -0.24
C LEU A 86 5.47 4.23 0.77
N PHE A 87 4.59 3.44 1.36
CA PHE A 87 3.62 3.92 2.35
C PHE A 87 4.23 4.13 3.74
N LEU A 88 5.31 3.42 4.09
CA LEU A 88 6.08 3.69 5.31
C LEU A 88 6.95 4.95 5.19
N ALA A 89 7.29 5.34 3.95
CA ALA A 89 8.24 6.42 3.67
C ALA A 89 7.61 7.78 3.35
N LYS A 90 6.28 7.91 3.30
CA LYS A 90 5.61 9.19 3.00
C LYS A 90 5.35 10.04 4.26
N HIS A 91 6.28 10.01 5.21
CA HIS A 91 6.48 11.18 6.07
C HIS A 91 7.20 12.23 5.22
N ILE A 92 6.68 13.46 5.15
CA ILE A 92 7.28 14.64 4.48
C ILE A 92 6.90 14.82 2.99
N CYS A 93 5.61 14.93 2.66
CA CYS A 93 5.24 15.59 1.40
C CYS A 93 3.99 16.47 1.60
N PRO A 94 4.14 17.82 1.65
CA PRO A 94 3.04 18.74 1.93
C PRO A 94 2.21 19.12 0.69
N SER A 95 2.21 18.31 -0.38
CA SER A 95 1.51 18.68 -1.61
C SER A 95 0.90 17.48 -2.31
N PHE A 96 -0.30 17.11 -1.90
CA PHE A 96 -1.28 16.49 -2.78
C PHE A 96 -2.64 17.12 -2.45
N MET A 97 -2.85 18.28 -3.06
CA MET A 97 -4.16 18.78 -3.43
C MET A 97 -4.51 18.19 -4.80
#